data_AF-A0A3Q3E7K3-F1
#
_entry.id   AF-A0A3Q3E7K3-F1
#
_cell.length_a   1.000
_cell.length_b   1.000
_cell.length_c   1.000
_cell.angle_alpha   90.00
_cell.angle_beta   90.00
_cell.angle_gamma   90.00
#
_symmetry.space_group_name_H-M   'P 1'
#
loop_
_entity.id
_entity.type
_entity.pdbx_description
1 polymer ?
#
loop_
_entity_poly.entity_id
_entity_poly.type
_entity_poly.pdbx_seq_one_letter_code
_entity_poly.pdbx_strand_id
1 'polypeptide(L)'
;VGEFLMRKMGWRAGEGLGRNREGTVEPIIIDFKVDRKLVAEGEKPQKPTGGLVVTKDLMKHPVSALIELCTKKRMTQPDFVMVHHSGPDHRKNFL
;
A
#
# COMPACT_ATOMS: atom_id res chain seq x y z
N VAL A 1 11.83 27.47 -18.75
CA VAL A 1 10.44 28.00 -18.72
C VAL A 1 9.89 28.10 -17.30
N GLY A 2 9.90 27.02 -16.50
CA GLY A 2 9.38 27.06 -15.11
C GLY A 2 10.05 28.11 -14.22
N GLU A 3 11.37 28.20 -14.25
CA GLU A 3 12.13 29.20 -13.48
C GLU A 3 11.73 30.65 -13.79
N PHE A 4 11.56 30.99 -15.06
CA PHE A 4 11.14 32.32 -15.50
C PHE A 4 9.78 32.72 -14.91
N LEU A 5 8.83 31.77 -14.87
CA LEU A 5 7.50 32.00 -14.27
C LEU A 5 7.59 32.15 -12.75
N MET A 6 8.41 31.36 -12.08
CA MET A 6 8.63 31.48 -10.63
C MET A 6 9.21 32.86 -10.27
N ARG A 7 10.20 33.35 -11.04
CA ARG A 7 10.74 34.72 -10.86
C ARG A 7 9.66 35.80 -11.01
N LYS A 8 8.74 35.64 -11.95
CA LYS A 8 7.60 36.57 -12.14
C LYS A 8 6.65 36.57 -10.93
N MET A 9 6.56 35.46 -10.20
CA MET A 9 5.77 35.34 -8.96
C MET A 9 6.56 35.77 -7.71
N GLY A 10 7.74 36.36 -7.87
CA GLY A 10 8.56 36.90 -6.76
C GLY A 10 9.50 35.89 -6.10
N TRP A 11 9.60 34.66 -6.63
CA TRP A 11 10.57 33.67 -6.17
C TRP A 11 11.97 33.98 -6.71
N ARG A 12 13.03 33.73 -5.91
CA ARG A 12 14.43 33.96 -6.30
C ARG A 12 15.22 32.66 -6.23
N ALA A 13 16.22 32.54 -7.10
CA ALA A 13 17.09 31.37 -7.12
C ALA A 13 17.75 31.17 -5.75
N GLY A 14 17.62 29.95 -5.20
CA GLY A 14 18.14 29.58 -3.88
C GLY A 14 17.21 29.89 -2.71
N GLU A 15 16.05 30.53 -2.92
CA GLU A 15 15.06 30.74 -1.85
C GLU A 15 14.07 29.58 -1.76
N GLY A 16 13.68 29.25 -0.52
CA GLY A 16 12.61 28.29 -0.26
C GLY A 16 11.25 28.80 -0.73
N LEU A 17 10.34 27.88 -1.05
CA LEU A 17 8.95 28.21 -1.35
C LEU A 17 8.14 28.44 -0.06
N GLY A 18 6.97 29.07 -0.16
CA GLY A 18 6.05 29.32 0.95
C GLY A 18 6.08 30.76 1.46
N ARG A 19 5.16 31.08 2.39
CA ARG A 19 4.90 32.44 2.87
C ARG A 19 6.15 33.10 3.48
N ASN A 20 6.97 32.32 4.17
CA ASN A 20 8.16 32.78 4.89
C ASN A 20 9.48 32.40 4.18
N ARG A 21 9.42 31.85 2.95
CA ARG A 21 10.58 31.36 2.19
C ARG A 21 11.40 30.26 2.87
N GLU A 22 10.74 29.45 3.69
CA GLU A 22 11.37 28.39 4.49
C GLU A 22 11.22 26.98 3.90
N GLY A 23 10.57 26.85 2.73
CA GLY A 23 10.44 25.57 2.05
C GLY A 23 11.79 24.98 1.65
N THR A 24 11.87 23.66 1.60
CA THR A 24 13.09 22.94 1.21
C THR A 24 13.53 23.34 -0.20
N VAL A 25 14.79 23.75 -0.32
CA VAL A 25 15.40 24.16 -1.61
C VAL A 25 15.93 22.95 -2.38
N GLU A 26 16.28 21.89 -1.65
CA GLU A 26 16.75 20.65 -2.22
C GLU A 26 15.58 19.72 -2.58
N PRO A 27 15.63 19.06 -3.75
CA PRO A 27 14.64 18.05 -4.10
C PRO A 27 14.63 16.91 -3.07
N ILE A 28 13.45 16.42 -2.74
CA ILE A 28 13.31 15.23 -1.91
C ILE A 28 13.85 14.03 -2.71
N ILE A 29 14.88 13.39 -2.19
CA ILE A 29 15.43 12.16 -2.76
C ILE A 29 14.56 11.00 -2.26
N ILE A 30 14.03 10.22 -3.21
CA ILE A 30 13.21 9.04 -2.90
C ILE A 30 14.07 7.81 -3.16
N ASP A 31 14.26 6.99 -2.12
CA ASP A 31 14.89 5.69 -2.26
C ASP A 31 13.89 4.70 -2.85
N PHE A 32 14.09 4.33 -4.11
CA PHE A 32 13.28 3.30 -4.75
C PHE A 32 13.70 1.92 -4.25
N LYS A 33 12.85 1.29 -3.43
CA LYS A 33 13.05 -0.10 -3.06
C LYS A 33 12.63 -1.01 -4.22
N VAL A 34 13.62 -1.49 -4.97
CA VAL A 34 13.43 -2.41 -6.10
C VAL A 34 13.26 -3.87 -5.65
N ASP A 35 13.66 -4.16 -4.41
CA ASP A 35 13.51 -5.49 -3.83
C ASP A 35 12.04 -5.81 -3.53
N ARG A 36 11.65 -7.08 -3.76
CA ARG A 36 10.34 -7.60 -3.33
C ARG A 36 10.18 -7.69 -1.80
N LYS A 37 11.20 -7.28 -1.04
CA LYS A 37 11.18 -7.30 0.43
C LYS A 37 10.60 -6.00 0.96
N LEU A 38 9.32 -6.06 1.32
CA LEU A 38 8.69 -5.02 2.12
C LEU A 38 9.30 -5.08 3.53
N VAL A 39 9.87 -3.98 3.99
CA VAL A 39 10.30 -3.83 5.38
C VAL A 39 9.70 -2.52 5.85
N ALA A 40 8.80 -2.60 6.82
CA ALA A 40 8.34 -1.41 7.52
C ALA A 40 9.40 -1.00 8.54
N GLU A 41 9.84 0.27 8.50
CA GLU A 41 10.66 0.87 9.55
C GLU A 41 9.94 0.69 10.90
N GLY A 42 10.56 -0.05 11.83
CA GLY A 42 10.02 -0.34 13.17
C GLY A 42 9.45 -1.75 13.37
N GLU A 43 9.38 -2.60 12.34
CA GLU A 43 8.98 -4.00 12.51
C GLU A 43 10.15 -4.79 13.13
N LYS A 44 10.09 -5.04 14.44
CA LYS A 44 11.00 -5.99 15.09
C LYS A 44 10.83 -7.34 14.38
N PRO A 45 11.90 -8.06 14.02
CA PRO A 45 11.78 -9.37 13.41
C PRO A 45 11.03 -10.27 14.40
N GLN A 46 9.75 -10.52 14.14
CA GLN A 46 9.06 -11.60 14.82
C GLN A 46 9.78 -12.86 14.40
N LYS A 47 10.51 -13.45 15.35
CA LYS A 47 11.08 -14.79 15.21
C LYS A 47 9.97 -15.66 14.61
N PRO A 48 10.25 -16.49 13.58
CA PRO A 48 9.27 -17.45 13.11
C PRO A 48 8.97 -18.37 14.30
N THR A 49 7.87 -18.10 15.00
CA THR A 49 7.37 -18.98 16.05
C THR A 49 6.89 -20.22 15.32
N GLY A 50 7.79 -21.19 15.20
CA GLY A 50 7.44 -22.55 14.84
C GLY A 50 6.38 -23.03 15.83
N GLY A 51 5.28 -23.52 15.29
CA GLY A 51 4.26 -24.21 16.07
C GLY A 51 3.07 -23.34 16.49
N LEU A 52 1.93 -23.68 15.90
CA LEU A 52 0.61 -23.73 16.54
C LEU A 52 -0.01 -22.40 17.02
N VAL A 53 -0.89 -21.80 16.21
CA VAL A 53 -2.11 -21.15 16.71
C VAL A 53 -3.27 -21.48 15.77
N VAL A 54 -3.99 -22.55 16.10
CA VAL A 54 -5.16 -23.10 15.38
C VAL A 54 -6.45 -22.31 15.66
N THR A 55 -6.41 -21.15 16.32
CA THR A 55 -7.64 -20.45 16.74
C THR A 55 -7.75 -18.97 16.39
N LYS A 56 -6.80 -18.41 15.61
CA LYS A 56 -6.87 -17.01 15.14
C LYS A 56 -7.39 -16.84 13.70
N ASP A 57 -7.87 -17.92 13.07
CA ASP A 57 -8.34 -17.88 11.69
C ASP A 57 -9.72 -17.19 11.53
N LEU A 58 -10.53 -17.07 12.59
CA LEU A 58 -11.85 -16.41 12.51
C LEU A 58 -11.77 -14.88 12.38
N MET A 59 -10.61 -14.26 12.64
CA MET A 59 -10.39 -12.81 12.47
C MET A 59 -9.62 -12.47 11.19
N LYS A 60 -9.22 -13.48 10.40
CA LYS A 60 -8.58 -13.25 9.10
C LYS A 60 -9.65 -12.97 8.05
N HIS A 61 -9.26 -12.25 7.00
CA HIS A 61 -10.11 -12.05 5.84
C HIS A 61 -10.53 -13.43 5.27
N PRO A 62 -11.83 -13.70 5.03
CA PRO A 62 -12.32 -15.04 4.71
C PRO A 62 -11.70 -15.62 3.44
N VAL A 63 -11.41 -14.76 2.45
CA VAL A 63 -10.71 -15.17 1.21
C VAL A 63 -9.29 -15.65 1.53
N SER A 64 -8.55 -14.93 2.37
CA SER A 64 -7.18 -15.30 2.73
C SER A 64 -7.16 -16.60 3.54
N ALA A 65 -8.10 -16.76 4.49
CA ALA A 65 -8.24 -17.99 5.26
C ALA A 65 -8.52 -19.21 4.37
N LEU A 66 -9.38 -19.06 3.35
CA LEU A 66 -9.66 -20.12 2.39
C LEU A 66 -8.43 -20.48 1.54
N ILE A 67 -7.71 -19.49 1.01
CA ILE A 67 -6.51 -19.71 0.20
C ILE A 67 -5.41 -20.41 1.01
N GLU A 68 -5.18 -19.99 2.25
CA GLU A 68 -4.25 -20.63 3.18
C GLU A 68 -4.63 -22.09 3.44
N LEU A 69 -5.92 -22.37 3.67
CA LEU A 69 -6.42 -23.72 3.88
C LEU A 69 -6.20 -24.62 2.66
N CYS A 70 -6.52 -24.15 1.46
CA CYS A 70 -6.28 -24.90 0.21
C CYS A 70 -4.79 -25.19 0.03
N THR A 71 -3.94 -24.20 0.25
CA THR A 71 -2.48 -24.33 0.14
C THR A 71 -1.94 -25.37 1.13
N LYS A 72 -2.38 -25.31 2.39
CA LYS A 72 -1.96 -26.27 3.44
C LYS A 72 -2.39 -27.71 3.12
N LYS A 73 -3.54 -27.87 2.48
CA LYS A 73 -4.08 -29.18 2.07
C LYS A 73 -3.62 -29.63 0.68
N ARG A 74 -2.73 -28.89 0.01
CA ARG A 74 -2.28 -29.16 -1.37
C ARG A 74 -3.43 -29.27 -2.37
N MET A 75 -4.52 -28.55 -2.14
CA MET A 75 -5.61 -28.41 -3.10
C MET A 75 -5.27 -27.28 -4.10
N THR A 76 -5.85 -27.34 -5.29
CA THR A 76 -5.79 -26.21 -6.23
C THR A 76 -6.39 -24.97 -5.58
N GLN A 77 -5.83 -23.79 -5.88
CA GLN A 77 -6.38 -22.55 -5.35
C GLN A 77 -7.81 -22.33 -5.90
N PRO A 78 -8.71 -21.76 -5.10
CA PRO A 78 -10.07 -21.49 -5.54
C PRO A 78 -10.07 -20.36 -6.57
N ASP A 79 -10.86 -20.54 -7.63
CA ASP A 79 -11.16 -19.48 -8.58
C ASP A 79 -12.37 -18.68 -8.08
N PHE A 80 -12.26 -17.36 -8.14
CA PHE A 80 -13.35 -16.44 -7.80
C PHE A 80 -13.83 -15.77 -9.08
N VAL A 81 -15.06 -16.07 -9.47
CA VAL A 81 -15.69 -15.52 -10.67
C VAL A 81 -16.91 -14.73 -10.23
N MET A 82 -17.07 -13.53 -10.78
CA MET A 82 -18.28 -12.74 -10.58
C MET A 82 -19.43 -13.41 -11.34
N VAL A 83 -20.40 -13.93 -10.60
CA VAL A 83 -21.59 -14.62 -11.10
C VAL A 83 -22.69 -13.63 -11.42
N HIS A 84 -22.87 -12.62 -10.57
CA HIS A 84 -23.98 -11.68 -10.72
C HIS A 84 -23.60 -10.30 -10.19
N HIS A 85 -23.97 -9.28 -10.95
CA HIS A 85 -23.80 -7.88 -10.60
C HIS A 85 -25.11 -7.13 -10.82
N SER A 86 -25.68 -6.55 -9.76
CA SER A 86 -26.92 -5.78 -9.87
C SER A 86 -26.98 -4.62 -8.89
N GLY A 87 -28.05 -3.84 -8.98
CA GLY A 87 -28.36 -2.76 -8.06
C GLY A 87 -27.88 -1.38 -8.53
N PRO A 88 -28.34 -0.32 -7.86
CA PRO A 88 -27.91 1.06 -8.12
C PRO A 88 -26.43 1.25 -7.81
N ASP A 89 -25.76 2.22 -8.44
CA ASP A 89 -24.32 2.44 -8.26
C ASP A 89 -23.89 2.64 -6.80
N HIS A 90 -24.77 3.22 -5.97
CA HIS A 90 -24.52 3.43 -4.54
C HIS A 90 -24.87 2.21 -3.65
N ARG A 91 -25.37 1.11 -4.23
CA ARG A 91 -25.80 -0.11 -3.52
C ARG A 91 -25.74 -1.34 -4.44
N LYS A 92 -24.57 -1.56 -5.02
CA LYS A 92 -24.32 -2.72 -5.87
C LYS A 92 -24.34 -4.00 -5.02
N ASN A 93 -24.97 -5.04 -5.57
CA ASN A 93 -24.89 -6.40 -5.06
C ASN A 93 -24.02 -7.23 -6.00
N PHE A 94 -23.14 -8.05 -5.42
CA PHE A 94 -22.23 -8.93 -6.15
C PHE A 94 -22.36 -10.34 -5.60
N LEU A 95 -22.37 -11.33 -6.48
CA LEU A 95 -22.19 -12.75 -6.18
C LEU A 95 -21.10 -13.30 -7.09
#